data_AF-A0A9E4Q2T1-F1
#
_entry.id   AF-A0A9E4Q2T1-F1
#
_cell.length_a   1.000
_cell.length_b   1.000
_cell.length_c   1.000
_cell.angle_alpha   90.00
_cell.angle_beta   90.00
_cell.angle_gamma   90.00
#
_symmetry.space_group_name_H-M   'P 1'
#
loop_
_entity.id
_entity.type
_entity.pdbx_description
1 polymer ?
#
loop_
_entity_poly.entity_id
_entity_poly.type
_entity_poly.pdbx_seq_one_letter_code
_entity_poly.pdbx_strand_id
1 'polypeptide(L)'
;HFTEALVPVLRRELIALRDEGVAMAQFDDPHLCLLVDPKVRATYADPEAEMDCCVDMLNEIVAGVDGITVALHLCRRNRGRAGWVGEGGYEPIIPALRKLNFNMVMLEFAMPAAGDKKVLSDLPEEMKIGLGCVDCRSPHIDTPEEIVQRVKQALEFVAPERITLHPDCGFAPGSAADIPMDEAYLKLRNEALAARLLREEYG
;
A
#
# COMPACT_ATOMS: atom_id res chain seq x y z
N HIS A 1 12.58 -23.15 -6.06
CA HIS A 1 12.54 -22.72 -4.64
C HIS A 1 11.10 -22.70 -4.12
N PHE A 2 10.87 -22.67 -2.81
CA PHE A 2 9.50 -22.73 -2.23
C PHE A 2 8.60 -21.59 -2.74
N THR A 3 9.12 -20.37 -2.82
CA THR A 3 8.39 -19.19 -3.29
C THR A 3 7.99 -19.27 -4.77
N GLU A 4 8.88 -19.72 -5.64
CA GLU A 4 8.58 -20.00 -7.07
C GLU A 4 7.43 -21.01 -7.23
N ALA A 5 7.34 -22.01 -6.35
CA ALA A 5 6.26 -23.00 -6.38
C ALA A 5 4.88 -22.39 -6.03
N LEU A 6 4.84 -21.22 -5.38
CA LEU A 6 3.60 -20.50 -5.06
C LEU A 6 3.08 -19.68 -6.24
N VAL A 7 3.94 -19.25 -7.17
CA VAL A 7 3.54 -18.46 -8.35
C VAL A 7 2.37 -19.09 -9.12
N PRO A 8 2.41 -20.37 -9.55
CA PRO A 8 1.28 -20.97 -10.26
C PRO A 8 0.05 -21.17 -9.37
N VAL A 9 0.19 -21.22 -8.04
CA VAL A 9 -0.94 -21.33 -7.11
C VAL A 9 -1.66 -19.99 -7.02
N LEU A 10 -0.94 -18.91 -6.72
CA LEU A 10 -1.49 -17.56 -6.61
C LEU A 10 -2.06 -17.07 -7.94
N ARG A 11 -1.41 -17.43 -9.06
CA ARG A 11 -1.93 -17.13 -10.40
C ARG A 11 -3.28 -17.79 -10.68
N ARG A 12 -3.46 -19.06 -10.29
CA ARG A 12 -4.76 -19.74 -10.45
C ARG A 12 -5.85 -19.06 -9.62
N GLU A 13 -5.50 -18.63 -8.40
CA GLU A 13 -6.43 -17.90 -7.54
C GLU A 13 -6.83 -16.55 -8.14
N LEU A 14 -5.85 -15.78 -8.65
CA LEU A 14 -6.11 -14.51 -9.33
C LEU A 14 -7.06 -14.68 -10.53
N ILE A 15 -6.84 -15.71 -11.35
CA ILE A 15 -7.70 -16.02 -12.49
C ILE A 15 -9.11 -16.40 -12.02
N ALA A 16 -9.23 -17.21 -10.96
CA ALA A 16 -10.52 -17.58 -10.40
C ALA A 16 -11.29 -16.35 -9.87
N LEU A 17 -10.62 -15.45 -9.14
CA LEU A 17 -11.21 -14.19 -8.67
C LEU A 17 -11.72 -13.33 -9.84
N ARG A 18 -10.91 -13.19 -10.90
CA ARG A 18 -11.31 -12.48 -12.12
C ARG A 18 -12.54 -13.12 -12.76
N ASP A 19 -12.55 -14.44 -12.91
CA ASP A 19 -13.64 -15.16 -13.58
C ASP A 19 -14.96 -15.10 -12.79
N GLU A 20 -14.89 -14.93 -11.47
CA GLU A 20 -16.04 -14.62 -10.59
C GLU A 20 -16.48 -13.14 -10.65
N GLY A 21 -15.79 -12.29 -11.43
CA GLY A 21 -16.15 -10.89 -11.63
C GLY A 21 -15.62 -9.93 -10.57
N VAL A 22 -14.59 -10.32 -9.80
CA VAL A 22 -13.91 -9.42 -8.88
C VAL A 22 -13.24 -8.28 -9.65
N ALA A 23 -13.56 -7.04 -9.29
CA ALA A 23 -13.06 -5.85 -9.98
C ALA A 23 -11.58 -5.54 -9.67
N MET A 24 -11.12 -5.90 -8.46
CA MET A 24 -9.76 -5.64 -8.01
C MET A 24 -9.24 -6.78 -7.11
N ALA A 25 -8.03 -7.26 -7.41
CA ALA A 25 -7.28 -8.16 -6.55
C ALA A 25 -6.08 -7.43 -5.95
N GLN A 26 -5.99 -7.42 -4.63
CA GLN A 26 -4.86 -6.84 -3.90
C GLN A 26 -3.89 -7.94 -3.47
N PHE A 27 -2.60 -7.67 -3.67
CA PHE A 27 -1.48 -8.45 -3.15
C PHE A 27 -0.86 -7.69 -1.99
N ASP A 28 -0.57 -8.38 -0.90
CA ASP A 28 0.13 -7.80 0.25
C ASP A 28 1.59 -8.26 0.24
N ASP A 29 2.54 -7.33 0.07
CA ASP A 29 3.96 -7.63 0.11
C ASP A 29 4.66 -6.81 1.20
N PRO A 30 4.55 -7.24 2.47
CA PRO A 30 5.29 -6.62 3.55
C PRO A 30 6.80 -6.84 3.43
N HIS A 31 7.27 -7.81 2.65
CA HIS A 31 8.70 -8.11 2.54
C HIS A 31 9.41 -7.08 1.66
N LEU A 32 8.89 -6.83 0.46
CA LEU A 32 9.36 -5.74 -0.40
C LEU A 32 9.28 -4.40 0.33
N CYS A 33 8.20 -4.13 1.07
CA CYS A 33 8.06 -2.90 1.85
C CYS A 33 9.14 -2.76 2.92
N LEU A 34 9.56 -3.84 3.60
CA LEU A 34 10.59 -3.72 4.65
C LEU A 34 11.97 -3.35 4.11
N LEU A 35 12.23 -3.51 2.81
CA LEU A 35 13.48 -3.09 2.18
C LEU A 35 13.60 -1.57 2.06
N VAL A 36 12.63 -0.79 2.55
CA VAL A 36 12.81 0.65 2.83
C VAL A 36 13.73 0.90 4.03
N ASP A 37 13.79 -0.04 4.98
CA ASP A 37 14.53 0.12 6.24
C ASP A 37 16.02 -0.21 6.04
N PRO A 38 16.95 0.74 6.27
CA PRO A 38 18.38 0.51 6.15
C PRO A 38 18.89 -0.67 6.98
N LYS A 39 18.30 -0.92 8.15
CA LYS A 39 18.69 -2.05 9.02
C LYS A 39 18.27 -3.37 8.43
N VAL A 40 17.08 -3.43 7.81
CA VAL A 40 16.61 -4.65 7.13
C VAL A 40 17.46 -4.91 5.90
N ARG A 41 17.69 -3.88 5.06
CA ARG A 41 18.54 -3.98 3.87
C ARG A 41 19.94 -4.51 4.19
N ALA A 42 20.53 -4.05 5.30
CA ALA A 42 21.85 -4.49 5.75
C ALA A 42 21.93 -5.97 6.14
N THR A 43 20.80 -6.68 6.29
CA THR A 43 20.78 -8.12 6.54
C THR A 43 20.89 -8.97 5.26
N TYR A 44 20.75 -8.34 4.09
CA TYR A 44 20.89 -8.99 2.78
C TYR A 44 22.27 -8.73 2.19
N ALA A 45 22.84 -9.74 1.54
CA ALA A 45 24.08 -9.59 0.78
C ALA A 45 23.89 -8.69 -0.44
N ASP A 46 22.72 -8.77 -1.07
CA ASP A 46 22.31 -7.99 -2.23
C ASP A 46 20.81 -7.64 -2.09
N PRO A 47 20.46 -6.52 -1.44
CA PRO A 47 19.07 -6.12 -1.26
C PRO A 47 18.39 -5.74 -2.58
N GLU A 48 19.14 -5.33 -3.60
CA GLU A 48 18.61 -5.05 -4.93
C GLU A 48 18.15 -6.33 -5.63
N ALA A 49 18.97 -7.39 -5.60
CA ALA A 49 18.57 -8.70 -6.10
C ALA A 49 17.35 -9.27 -5.35
N GLU A 50 17.24 -9.02 -4.05
CA GLU A 50 16.07 -9.42 -3.26
C GLU A 50 14.79 -8.70 -3.73
N MET A 51 14.87 -7.38 -3.97
CA MET A 51 13.73 -6.61 -4.51
C MET A 51 13.34 -7.09 -5.91
N ASP A 52 14.33 -7.35 -6.78
CA ASP A 52 14.09 -7.85 -8.13
C ASP A 52 13.40 -9.22 -8.10
N CYS A 53 13.85 -10.12 -7.23
CA CYS A 53 13.21 -11.43 -7.02
C CYS A 53 11.72 -11.28 -6.62
N CYS A 54 11.40 -10.36 -5.72
CA CYS A 54 10.01 -10.10 -5.32
C CYS A 54 9.16 -9.63 -6.50
N VAL A 55 9.66 -8.64 -7.25
CA VAL A 55 8.94 -8.06 -8.38
C VAL A 55 8.79 -9.06 -9.52
N ASP A 56 9.81 -9.87 -9.82
CA ASP A 56 9.75 -10.90 -10.85
C ASP A 56 8.66 -11.93 -10.55
N MET A 57 8.61 -12.43 -9.30
CA MET A 57 7.55 -13.36 -8.89
C MET A 57 6.15 -12.73 -8.95
N LEU A 58 5.99 -11.48 -8.51
CA LEU A 58 4.71 -10.76 -8.60
C LEU A 58 4.28 -10.57 -10.07
N ASN A 59 5.22 -10.22 -10.94
CA ASN A 59 4.99 -10.05 -12.37
C ASN A 59 4.60 -11.38 -13.05
N GLU A 60 5.23 -12.49 -12.68
CA GLU A 60 4.86 -13.82 -13.17
C GLU A 60 3.44 -14.22 -12.76
N ILE A 61 3.01 -13.87 -11.54
CA ILE A 61 1.64 -14.15 -11.07
C ILE A 61 0.62 -13.45 -11.97
N VAL A 62 0.84 -12.17 -12.31
CA VAL A 62 -0.13 -11.34 -13.05
C VAL A 62 0.01 -11.41 -14.58
N ALA A 63 1.09 -11.99 -15.11
CA ALA A 63 1.42 -11.97 -16.53
C ALA A 63 0.25 -12.40 -17.45
N GLY A 64 -0.25 -11.53 -18.33
CA GLY A 64 -1.35 -11.87 -19.24
C GLY A 64 -2.71 -12.14 -18.55
N VAL A 65 -2.90 -11.67 -17.31
CA VAL A 65 -4.20 -11.63 -16.66
C VAL A 65 -4.79 -10.23 -16.84
N ASP A 66 -5.66 -10.08 -17.82
CA ASP A 66 -6.38 -8.83 -18.10
C ASP A 66 -7.80 -8.85 -17.50
N GLY A 67 -8.46 -7.69 -17.46
CA GLY A 67 -9.86 -7.56 -17.04
C GLY A 67 -10.11 -7.48 -15.54
N ILE A 68 -9.04 -7.39 -14.74
CA ILE A 68 -9.07 -7.17 -13.29
C ILE A 68 -8.02 -6.11 -12.94
N THR A 69 -8.32 -5.23 -11.98
CA THR A 69 -7.32 -4.32 -11.43
C THR A 69 -6.44 -5.08 -10.45
N VAL A 70 -5.12 -5.05 -10.61
CA VAL A 70 -4.17 -5.61 -9.63
C VAL A 70 -3.49 -4.49 -8.85
N ALA A 71 -3.55 -4.59 -7.52
CA ALA A 71 -2.98 -3.63 -6.59
C ALA A 71 -1.95 -4.29 -5.68
N LEU A 72 -0.88 -3.58 -5.32
CA LEU A 72 0.13 -4.05 -4.38
C LEU A 72 0.14 -3.18 -3.12
N HIS A 73 -0.16 -3.76 -1.97
CA HIS A 73 -0.04 -3.10 -0.68
C HIS A 73 1.33 -3.34 -0.05
N LEU A 74 1.99 -2.22 0.29
CA LEU A 74 3.31 -2.19 0.90
C LEU A 74 3.17 -1.86 2.38
N CYS A 75 3.09 -2.92 3.19
CA CYS A 75 2.88 -2.83 4.63
C CYS A 75 4.20 -2.82 5.41
N ARG A 76 4.38 -1.88 6.35
CA ARG A 76 5.52 -1.89 7.31
C ARG A 76 5.39 -2.92 8.43
N ARG A 77 4.63 -4.00 8.22
CA ARG A 77 4.23 -5.00 9.23
C ARG A 77 3.59 -4.37 10.47
N ASN A 78 2.35 -3.94 10.30
CA ASN A 78 1.52 -3.39 11.37
C ASN A 78 1.46 -4.35 12.59
N ARG A 79 1.80 -3.84 13.78
CA ARG A 79 1.71 -4.54 15.08
C ARG A 79 0.61 -3.97 15.98
N GLY A 80 -0.38 -3.29 15.39
CA GLY A 80 -1.44 -2.59 16.11
C GLY A 80 -0.88 -1.54 17.07
N ARG A 81 -1.28 -1.61 18.34
CA ARG A 81 -0.84 -0.67 19.38
C ARG A 81 0.67 -0.73 19.66
N ALA A 82 1.35 -1.81 19.25
CA ALA A 82 2.81 -1.96 19.37
C ALA A 82 3.60 -1.35 18.19
N GLY A 83 2.93 -0.56 17.33
CA GLY A 83 3.56 0.18 16.23
C GLY A 83 3.78 -0.66 14.98
N TRP A 84 4.95 -0.56 14.38
CA TRP A 84 5.32 -1.18 13.10
C TRP A 84 6.78 -1.68 13.12
N VAL A 85 7.20 -2.35 12.06
CA VAL A 85 8.57 -2.88 11.92
C VAL A 85 9.44 -2.00 11.03
N GLY A 86 9.00 -1.68 9.81
CA GLY A 86 9.85 -0.99 8.83
C GLY A 86 9.92 0.51 9.04
N GLU A 87 11.12 1.08 9.05
CA GLU A 87 11.35 2.53 9.10
C GLU A 87 11.85 3.08 7.77
N GLY A 88 11.45 4.30 7.39
CA GLY A 88 12.00 5.00 6.23
C GLY A 88 11.02 5.24 5.07
N GLY A 89 11.41 6.18 4.21
CA GLY A 89 10.69 6.53 2.99
C GLY A 89 10.84 5.48 1.89
N TYR A 90 9.99 5.57 0.87
CA TYR A 90 9.90 4.58 -0.19
C TYR A 90 11.01 4.67 -1.25
N GLU A 91 11.87 5.69 -1.21
CA GLU A 91 12.92 5.93 -2.20
C GLU A 91 13.77 4.69 -2.51
N PRO A 92 14.17 3.86 -1.52
CA PRO A 92 15.00 2.68 -1.78
C PRO A 92 14.34 1.59 -2.62
N ILE A 93 13.00 1.56 -2.69
CA ILE A 93 12.24 0.52 -3.41
C ILE A 93 11.62 1.02 -4.73
N ILE A 94 11.70 2.33 -5.02
CA ILE A 94 11.18 2.91 -6.27
C ILE A 94 11.72 2.23 -7.53
N PRO A 95 13.03 1.88 -7.64
CA PRO A 95 13.52 1.17 -8.81
C PRO A 95 12.81 -0.17 -9.06
N ALA A 96 12.43 -0.88 -7.99
CA ALA A 96 11.68 -2.12 -8.07
C ALA A 96 10.21 -1.87 -8.47
N LEU A 97 9.56 -0.86 -7.87
CA LEU A 97 8.19 -0.49 -8.22
C LEU A 97 8.02 -0.04 -9.68
N ARG A 98 9.07 0.54 -10.30
CA ARG A 98 9.07 0.88 -11.73
C ARG A 98 9.08 -0.34 -12.66
N LYS A 99 9.47 -1.51 -12.17
CA LYS A 99 9.45 -2.78 -12.92
C LYS A 99 8.14 -3.57 -12.71
N LEU A 100 7.26 -3.09 -11.84
CA LEU A 100 6.06 -3.80 -11.41
C LEU A 100 4.93 -3.66 -12.45
N ASN A 101 4.37 -4.78 -12.90
CA ASN A 101 3.27 -4.84 -13.85
C ASN A 101 1.90 -4.75 -13.14
N PHE A 102 1.75 -3.77 -12.27
CA PHE A 102 0.55 -3.58 -11.46
C PHE A 102 -0.12 -2.24 -11.79
N ASN A 103 -1.45 -2.17 -11.59
CA ASN A 103 -2.20 -0.96 -11.87
C ASN A 103 -2.08 0.07 -10.73
N MET A 104 -1.91 -0.41 -9.50
CA MET A 104 -1.94 0.43 -8.30
C MET A 104 -0.94 -0.04 -7.24
N VAL A 105 -0.36 0.91 -6.52
CA VAL A 105 0.37 0.66 -5.27
C VAL A 105 -0.34 1.33 -4.10
N MET A 106 -0.48 0.62 -2.98
CA MET A 106 -1.15 1.09 -1.76
C MET A 106 -0.08 1.37 -0.70
N LEU A 107 0.14 2.65 -0.40
CA LEU A 107 1.28 3.14 0.39
C LEU A 107 0.82 3.80 1.69
N GLU A 108 1.40 3.41 2.82
CA GLU A 108 1.21 4.05 4.14
C GLU A 108 1.84 5.46 4.19
N PHE A 109 1.06 6.48 4.63
CA PHE A 109 1.51 7.88 4.83
C PHE A 109 0.91 8.60 6.05
N ALA A 110 0.01 7.96 6.81
CA ALA A 110 -0.54 8.54 8.03
C ALA A 110 0.41 8.40 9.22
N MET A 111 1.25 7.38 9.21
CA MET A 111 2.27 7.13 10.22
C MET A 111 3.53 8.00 10.06
N PRO A 112 4.22 8.36 11.16
CA PRO A 112 5.45 9.16 11.11
C PRO A 112 6.60 8.56 10.29
N ALA A 113 6.64 7.23 10.14
CA ALA A 113 7.73 6.52 9.47
C ALA A 113 7.67 6.56 7.93
N ALA A 114 6.60 7.08 7.34
CA ALA A 114 6.32 6.98 5.91
C ALA A 114 7.26 7.81 5.00
N GLY A 115 8.13 8.64 5.58
CA GLY A 115 9.03 9.52 4.83
C GLY A 115 8.29 10.64 4.09
N ASP A 116 8.96 11.24 3.11
CA ASP A 116 8.44 12.37 2.35
C ASP A 116 7.49 11.91 1.23
N LYS A 117 6.38 12.63 1.05
CA LYS A 117 5.41 12.38 -0.03
C LYS A 117 5.96 12.74 -1.41
N LYS A 118 7.09 13.46 -1.49
CA LYS A 118 7.77 13.75 -2.75
C LYS A 118 8.07 12.49 -3.58
N VAL A 119 8.31 11.36 -2.93
CA VAL A 119 8.56 10.07 -3.59
C VAL A 119 7.42 9.64 -4.54
N LEU A 120 6.20 10.16 -4.34
CA LEU A 120 5.05 9.87 -5.22
C LEU A 120 5.29 10.34 -6.66
N SER A 121 6.09 11.39 -6.88
CA SER A 121 6.43 11.86 -8.22
C SER A 121 7.40 10.93 -8.96
N ASP A 122 8.05 10.00 -8.25
CA ASP A 122 9.02 9.07 -8.83
C ASP A 122 8.37 7.76 -9.31
N LEU A 123 7.09 7.54 -9.01
CA LEU A 123 6.30 6.40 -9.48
C LEU A 123 5.90 6.56 -10.96
N PRO A 124 5.76 5.45 -11.72
CA PRO A 124 5.29 5.51 -13.11
C PRO A 124 3.99 6.31 -13.25
N GLU A 125 3.84 7.11 -14.31
CA GLU A 125 2.75 8.08 -14.47
C GLU A 125 1.37 7.39 -14.56
N GLU A 126 1.33 6.23 -15.20
CA GLU A 126 0.17 5.38 -15.36
C GLU A 126 -0.25 4.64 -14.07
N MET A 127 0.66 4.54 -13.10
CA MET A 127 0.40 3.84 -11.85
C MET A 127 -0.51 4.68 -10.94
N LYS A 128 -1.63 4.08 -10.53
CA LYS A 128 -2.52 4.64 -9.52
C LYS A 128 -1.94 4.46 -8.12
N ILE A 129 -2.35 5.33 -7.21
CA ILE A 129 -1.78 5.41 -5.86
C ILE A 129 -2.92 5.29 -4.86
N GLY A 130 -2.93 4.21 -4.10
CA GLY A 130 -3.60 4.16 -2.81
C GLY A 130 -2.80 4.98 -1.82
N LEU A 131 -3.33 6.12 -1.38
CA LEU A 131 -2.68 7.01 -0.42
C LEU A 131 -3.16 6.69 0.98
N GLY A 132 -2.25 6.22 1.84
CA GLY A 132 -2.51 5.85 3.23
C GLY A 132 -2.70 7.11 4.05
N CYS A 133 -3.93 7.47 4.34
CA CYS A 133 -4.24 8.77 4.96
C CYS A 133 -4.90 8.67 6.33
N VAL A 134 -5.13 7.45 6.83
CA VAL A 134 -5.68 7.19 8.16
C VAL A 134 -4.79 6.21 8.90
N ASP A 135 -4.40 6.54 10.14
CA ASP A 135 -3.60 5.62 10.95
C ASP A 135 -4.51 4.53 11.54
N CYS A 136 -4.16 3.26 11.32
CA CYS A 136 -4.86 2.10 11.87
C CYS A 136 -4.28 1.60 13.21
N ARG A 137 -3.27 2.29 13.76
CA ARG A 137 -2.46 1.84 14.90
C ARG A 137 -2.78 2.61 16.17
N SER A 138 -2.88 3.93 16.09
CA SER A 138 -3.26 4.81 17.19
C SER A 138 -4.76 4.79 17.49
N PRO A 139 -5.20 4.87 18.77
CA PRO A 139 -6.61 5.00 19.13
C PRO A 139 -7.21 6.36 18.74
N HIS A 140 -6.37 7.32 18.37
CA HIS A 140 -6.81 8.63 17.91
C HIS A 140 -7.58 8.52 16.59
N ILE A 141 -8.78 9.09 16.51
CA ILE A 141 -9.60 9.11 15.30
C ILE A 141 -9.37 10.43 14.59
N ASP A 142 -8.61 10.42 13.49
CA ASP A 142 -8.37 11.61 12.68
C ASP A 142 -9.70 12.25 12.24
N THR A 143 -9.81 13.59 12.31
CA THR A 143 -10.96 14.30 11.74
C THR A 143 -10.90 14.30 10.21
N PRO A 144 -12.03 14.51 9.51
CA PRO A 144 -12.01 14.68 8.06
C PRO A 144 -11.03 15.74 7.59
N GLU A 145 -10.89 16.86 8.31
CA GLU A 145 -10.00 17.97 7.99
C GLU A 145 -8.52 17.60 8.12
N GLU A 146 -8.16 16.82 9.15
CA GLU A 146 -6.79 16.29 9.31
C GLU A 146 -6.42 15.38 8.14
N ILE A 147 -7.36 14.53 7.71
CA ILE A 147 -7.18 13.65 6.54
C ILE A 147 -7.05 14.50 5.26
N VAL A 148 -7.93 15.48 5.04
CA VAL A 148 -7.86 16.40 3.89
C VAL A 148 -6.50 17.08 3.83
N GLN A 149 -6.02 17.62 4.94
CA GLN A 149 -4.73 18.31 4.99
C GLN A 149 -3.57 17.37 4.63
N ARG A 150 -3.60 16.13 5.12
CA ARG A 150 -2.62 15.10 4.79
C ARG A 150 -2.65 14.73 3.32
N VAL A 151 -3.83 14.64 2.72
CA VAL A 151 -3.99 14.36 1.28
C VAL A 151 -3.50 15.53 0.43
N LYS A 152 -3.79 16.78 0.82
CA LYS A 152 -3.31 17.97 0.09
C LYS A 152 -1.79 18.03 -0.02
N GLN A 153 -1.07 17.58 1.00
CA GLN A 153 0.40 17.45 0.94
C GLN A 153 0.86 16.43 -0.13
N ALA A 154 0.07 15.39 -0.40
CA ALA A 154 0.35 14.45 -1.50
C ALA A 154 0.05 15.07 -2.86
N LEU A 155 -1.02 15.87 -2.95
CA LEU A 155 -1.45 16.55 -4.18
C LEU A 155 -0.45 17.59 -4.70
N GLU A 156 0.53 18.00 -3.89
CA GLU A 156 1.67 18.81 -4.35
C GLU A 156 2.57 18.05 -5.34
N PHE A 157 2.55 16.71 -5.33
CA PHE A 157 3.47 15.86 -6.09
C PHE A 157 2.79 14.97 -7.13
N VAL A 158 1.47 14.74 -7.01
CA VAL A 158 0.72 13.87 -7.90
C VAL A 158 -0.70 14.39 -8.16
N ALA A 159 -1.18 14.20 -9.38
CA ALA A 159 -2.51 14.64 -9.80
C ALA A 159 -3.64 13.92 -9.00
N PRO A 160 -4.74 14.62 -8.66
CA PRO A 160 -5.85 14.06 -7.89
C PRO A 160 -6.44 12.76 -8.47
N GLU A 161 -6.54 12.66 -9.80
CA GLU A 161 -7.16 11.54 -10.50
C GLU A 161 -6.34 10.24 -10.39
N ARG A 162 -5.10 10.32 -9.89
CA ARG A 162 -4.25 9.17 -9.60
C ARG A 162 -4.43 8.63 -8.19
N ILE A 163 -5.05 9.38 -7.28
CA ILE A 163 -5.16 9.01 -5.86
C ILE A 163 -6.48 8.31 -5.55
N THR A 164 -6.39 7.24 -4.78
CA THR A 164 -7.49 6.63 -4.01
C THR A 164 -7.12 6.69 -2.53
N LEU A 165 -8.05 7.09 -1.67
CA LEU A 165 -7.80 7.10 -0.23
C LEU A 165 -7.93 5.68 0.34
N HIS A 166 -7.03 5.31 1.25
CA HIS A 166 -7.15 4.12 2.07
C HIS A 166 -6.56 4.38 3.47
N PRO A 167 -6.92 3.59 4.49
CA PRO A 167 -6.15 3.55 5.73
C PRO A 167 -4.76 2.96 5.46
N ASP A 168 -3.77 3.36 6.26
CA ASP A 168 -2.39 2.90 6.12
C ASP A 168 -2.29 1.36 5.99
N CYS A 169 -3.05 0.62 6.80
CA CYS A 169 -3.08 -0.84 6.76
C CYS A 169 -4.43 -1.32 7.29
N GLY A 170 -4.68 -2.64 7.24
CA GLY A 170 -5.87 -3.24 7.83
C GLY A 170 -6.00 -3.03 9.35
N PHE A 171 -7.25 -2.96 9.83
CA PHE A 171 -7.63 -2.87 11.25
C PHE A 171 -7.55 -4.20 12.02
N ALA A 172 -6.99 -5.25 11.42
CA ALA A 172 -6.83 -6.56 12.03
C ALA A 172 -5.36 -7.03 11.92
N PRO A 173 -4.40 -6.39 12.63
CA PRO A 173 -2.98 -6.69 12.49
C PRO A 173 -2.56 -8.07 13.06
N GLY A 174 -3.48 -8.78 13.69
CA GLY A 174 -3.28 -10.14 14.17
C GLY A 174 -4.46 -10.60 15.03
N SER A 175 -4.57 -11.90 15.27
CA SER A 175 -5.68 -12.50 16.04
C SER A 175 -5.74 -12.05 17.50
N ALA A 176 -4.64 -11.53 18.04
CA ALA A 176 -4.54 -11.01 19.40
C ALA A 176 -4.73 -9.48 19.49
N ALA A 177 -4.93 -8.80 18.36
CA ALA A 177 -5.11 -7.36 18.35
C ALA A 177 -6.52 -6.99 18.83
N ASP A 178 -6.59 -6.10 19.81
CA ASP A 178 -7.85 -5.54 20.31
C ASP A 178 -8.03 -4.13 19.72
N ILE A 179 -8.58 -4.09 18.51
CA ILE A 179 -8.97 -2.85 17.84
C ILE A 179 -10.51 -2.79 17.86
N PRO A 180 -11.11 -1.86 18.63
CA PRO A 180 -12.56 -1.75 18.71
C PRO A 180 -13.19 -1.51 17.34
N MET A 181 -14.28 -2.22 17.04
CA MET A 181 -15.01 -2.06 15.78
C MET A 181 -15.52 -0.63 15.56
N ASP A 182 -15.94 0.04 16.65
CA ASP A 182 -16.38 1.44 16.60
C ASP A 182 -15.25 2.39 16.21
N GLU A 183 -14.01 2.10 16.63
CA GLU A 183 -12.84 2.89 16.25
C GLU A 183 -12.57 2.77 14.74
N ALA A 184 -12.55 1.54 14.23
CA ALA A 184 -12.39 1.29 12.79
C ALA A 184 -13.50 1.96 11.98
N TYR A 185 -14.76 1.83 12.43
CA TYR A 185 -15.90 2.48 11.79
C TYR A 185 -15.77 4.00 11.74
N LEU A 186 -15.43 4.65 12.87
CA LEU A 186 -15.33 6.10 12.93
C LEU A 186 -14.18 6.64 12.07
N LYS A 187 -13.05 5.92 12.02
CA LYS A 187 -11.91 6.22 11.14
C LYS A 187 -12.29 6.13 9.66
N LEU A 188 -12.91 5.03 9.24
CA LEU A 188 -13.39 4.85 7.86
C LEU A 188 -14.50 5.84 7.47
N ARG A 189 -15.38 6.19 8.41
CA ARG A 189 -16.39 7.23 8.20
C ARG A 189 -15.74 8.58 7.93
N ASN A 190 -14.75 8.96 8.73
CA ASN A 190 -14.05 10.23 8.57
C ASN A 190 -13.23 10.28 7.28
N GLU A 191 -12.62 9.16 6.87
CA GLU A 191 -11.99 9.00 5.56
C GLU A 191 -12.97 9.24 4.41
N ALA A 192 -14.15 8.62 4.46
CA ALA A 192 -15.18 8.79 3.43
C ALA A 192 -15.70 10.25 3.38
N LEU A 193 -15.77 10.94 4.51
CA LEU A 193 -16.10 12.37 4.57
C LEU A 193 -14.99 13.23 3.96
N ALA A 194 -13.72 12.98 4.31
CA ALA A 194 -12.57 13.66 3.71
C ALA A 194 -12.54 13.49 2.19
N ALA A 195 -12.80 12.28 1.70
CA ALA A 195 -12.89 11.99 0.26
C ALA A 195 -13.99 12.81 -0.44
N ARG A 196 -15.13 13.08 0.24
CA ARG A 196 -16.19 13.94 -0.31
C ARG A 196 -15.73 15.39 -0.41
N LEU A 197 -15.13 15.92 0.66
CA LEU A 197 -14.60 17.28 0.68
C LEU A 197 -13.56 17.50 -0.42
N LEU A 198 -12.67 16.54 -0.64
CA LEU A 198 -11.66 16.61 -1.71
C LEU A 198 -12.30 16.57 -3.10
N ARG A 199 -13.33 15.75 -3.34
CA ARG A 199 -14.03 15.74 -4.63
C ARG A 199 -14.81 17.02 -4.91
N GLU A 200 -15.31 17.70 -3.88
CA GLU A 200 -15.93 19.02 -4.05
C GLU A 200 -14.93 20.08 -4.54
N GLU A 201 -13.65 19.94 -4.17
CA GLU A 201 -12.57 20.87 -4.54
C GLU A 201 -11.89 20.52 -5.86
N TYR A 202 -11.68 19.23 -6.14
CA TYR A 202 -10.85 18.76 -7.26
C TYR A 202 -11.62 18.03 -8.37
N GLY A 203 -12.91 17.72 -8.18
CA GLY A 203 -13.72 16.93 -9.12
C GLY A 203 -13.64 15.42 -8.89
#